data_AF-L8XWF0-F1
#
_entry.id   AF-L8XWF0-F1
#
_cell.length_a   1.000
_cell.length_b   1.000
_cell.length_c   1.000
_cell.angle_alpha   90.00
_cell.angle_beta   90.00
_cell.angle_gamma   90.00
#
_symmetry.space_group_name_H-M   'P 1'
#
loop_
_entity.id
_entity.type
_entity.pdbx_description
1 polymer ?
#
loop_
_entity_poly.entity_id
_entity_poly.type
_entity_poly.pdbx_seq_one_letter_code
_entity_poly.pdbx_strand_id
1 'polypeptide(L)'
;MNNIFKVVWNQSLNMLVVASEYAKHSGGMGSSVVTEGARTFKRTKIAASILLLLSAALGGAQADSLKDLLNNGQDSGTSEKRAFYYTTESILTKDKTYTLNFSSSDPDEKEIKWINNGGKAETTSWTIDNSKLLVNGRFYTGYDNSGVTPENPATYYTKIINNSDVTFKEWIYVGPTSQLPNGAQYIVQIDNSQLSGQYLYVGSNGGIEVSNGSVFNVWSTDIFTNNYISVDSPRDQKGYIKITNGGVFNNGYGEITKESSDNLRLITDGTGFYNLSGVMKAYTSNPDFNAKFTVGIQSGQNASATVNLYKLDAFGSEKMYLTNSKAVVQTFADGRFLNTLIGNGELATNVTLGNKVTADLTKADGLGKGKVTLQGANAVNINGGGTLANAFVGDNTNTLALNTGDVTLKGDNSQFAGKISIEKPAAANVTAMNNLGSGALEIEGKLNFADGIHGDLNNGFSGDGQITLTDNQLNVKGEHDGFTGTLKTGHQAAWNIQTDAPYDVNYALSGTGTISVDAKGDIALKNVGAKDFTGNFTVKGGNAQLDQTAFDVLNNASLNLTGGAATVTVDGQ
;
A
#
# COMPACT_ATOMS: atom_id res chain seq x y z
N MET A 1 0.45 -60.95 15.78
CA MET A 1 -0.60 -61.54 16.64
C MET A 1 -1.79 -60.61 16.57
N ASN A 2 -2.89 -61.04 15.93
CA ASN A 2 -4.07 -60.19 15.78
C ASN A 2 -5.05 -60.53 16.90
N ASN A 3 -5.19 -59.65 17.89
CA ASN A 3 -6.28 -59.75 18.85
C ASN A 3 -7.58 -59.43 18.12
N ILE A 4 -8.52 -60.38 18.10
CA ILE A 4 -9.87 -60.15 17.58
C ILE A 4 -10.70 -59.61 18.73
N PHE A 5 -11.16 -58.37 18.60
CA PHE A 5 -12.10 -57.76 19.54
C PHE A 5 -13.51 -57.85 18.98
N LYS A 6 -14.42 -58.44 19.75
CA LYS A 6 -15.84 -58.47 19.41
C LYS A 6 -16.58 -57.47 20.29
N VAL A 7 -17.24 -56.52 19.64
CA VAL A 7 -18.07 -55.51 20.30
C VAL A 7 -19.51 -56.00 20.26
N VAL A 8 -20.11 -56.24 21.43
CA VAL A 8 -21.47 -56.79 21.55
C VAL A 8 -22.33 -55.88 22.42
N TRP A 9 -23.56 -55.62 21.98
CA TRP A 9 -24.58 -54.93 22.78
C TRP A 9 -25.14 -55.92 23.82
N ASN A 10 -24.88 -55.65 25.11
CA ASN A 10 -25.44 -56.44 26.20
C ASN A 10 -26.80 -55.84 26.60
N GLN A 11 -27.88 -56.53 26.25
CA GLN A 11 -29.25 -56.08 26.54
C GLN A 11 -29.58 -56.08 28.04
N SER A 12 -28.92 -56.93 28.84
CA SER A 12 -29.16 -57.05 30.28
C SER A 12 -28.54 -55.90 31.07
N LEU A 13 -27.39 -55.42 30.60
CA LEU A 13 -26.63 -54.31 31.22
C LEU A 13 -26.86 -52.97 30.51
N ASN A 14 -27.65 -52.97 29.42
CA ASN A 14 -27.93 -51.82 28.57
C ASN A 14 -26.65 -51.07 28.13
N MET A 15 -25.57 -51.81 27.86
CA MET A 15 -24.25 -51.24 27.55
C MET A 15 -23.48 -52.06 26.51
N LEU A 16 -22.52 -51.42 25.85
CA LEU A 16 -21.57 -52.05 24.94
C LEU A 16 -20.46 -52.75 25.73
N VAL A 17 -20.23 -54.03 25.46
CA VAL A 17 -19.17 -54.83 26.09
C VAL A 17 -18.16 -55.23 25.02
N VAL A 18 -16.88 -55.02 25.31
CA VAL A 18 -15.76 -55.46 24.45
C VAL A 18 -15.21 -56.76 25.04
N ALA A 19 -15.34 -57.86 24.30
CA ALA A 19 -14.72 -59.13 24.65
C ALA A 19 -13.47 -59.34 23.77
N SER A 20 -12.33 -59.62 24.38
CA SER A 20 -11.14 -60.08 23.68
C SER A 20 -11.10 -61.61 23.70
N GLU A 21 -11.11 -62.27 22.54
CA GLU A 21 -10.81 -63.69 22.45
C GLU A 21 -9.31 -63.89 22.15
N TYR A 22 -8.62 -64.64 23.01
CA TYR A 22 -7.25 -65.07 22.76
C TYR A 22 -7.27 -66.17 21.69
N ALA A 23 -6.91 -65.85 20.45
CA ALA A 23 -6.82 -66.85 19.39
C ALA A 23 -5.65 -67.81 19.66
N LYS A 24 -5.94 -69.02 20.17
CA LYS A 24 -4.99 -70.14 20.17
C LYS A 24 -4.85 -70.66 18.73
N HIS A 25 -3.70 -70.45 18.11
CA HIS A 25 -3.36 -71.14 16.87
C HIS A 25 -3.08 -72.62 17.16
N SER A 26 -3.90 -73.51 16.60
CA SER A 26 -3.53 -74.89 16.31
C SER A 26 -3.83 -75.20 14.86
N GLY A 27 -2.77 -75.34 14.06
CA GLY A 27 -2.65 -76.10 12.81
C GLY A 27 -3.76 -76.06 11.76
N GLY A 28 -3.39 -75.67 10.53
CA GLY A 28 -4.08 -76.12 9.31
C GLY A 28 -4.41 -74.99 8.35
N MET A 29 -3.80 -75.03 7.16
CA MET A 29 -4.19 -74.19 6.02
C MET A 29 -5.66 -74.44 5.64
N GLY A 30 -6.43 -73.36 5.56
CA GLY A 30 -7.76 -73.34 4.94
C GLY A 30 -8.15 -71.89 4.70
N SER A 31 -8.30 -71.50 3.43
CA SER A 31 -8.67 -70.16 3.04
C SER A 31 -10.02 -69.77 3.65
N SER A 32 -10.04 -68.75 4.51
CA SER A 32 -11.26 -68.01 4.82
C SER A 32 -11.21 -66.69 4.05
N VAL A 33 -11.94 -66.65 2.94
CA VAL A 33 -12.26 -65.40 2.26
C VAL A 33 -13.21 -64.64 3.19
N VAL A 34 -12.70 -63.58 3.83
CA VAL A 34 -13.56 -62.58 4.45
C VAL A 34 -14.05 -61.70 3.30
N THR A 35 -15.28 -61.92 2.87
CA THR A 35 -15.98 -61.01 1.98
C THR A 35 -16.17 -59.70 2.73
N GLU A 36 -15.39 -58.66 2.39
CA GLU A 36 -15.67 -57.28 2.81
C GLU A 36 -16.97 -56.83 2.15
N GLY A 37 -18.10 -57.21 2.77
CA GLY A 37 -19.35 -56.52 2.54
C GLY A 37 -19.23 -55.12 3.12
N ALA A 38 -19.08 -54.12 2.25
CA ALA A 38 -19.18 -52.71 2.61
C ALA A 38 -20.56 -52.42 3.22
N ARG A 39 -20.69 -52.64 4.54
CA ARG A 39 -21.80 -52.15 5.32
C ARG A 39 -21.36 -50.85 5.97
N THR A 40 -21.77 -49.74 5.35
CA THR A 40 -21.69 -48.41 5.93
C THR A 40 -22.61 -48.38 7.16
N PHE A 41 -22.06 -48.70 8.33
CA PHE A 41 -22.74 -48.38 9.58
C PHE A 41 -22.85 -46.85 9.66
N LYS A 42 -24.05 -46.31 9.91
CA LYS A 42 -24.17 -44.94 10.43
C LYS A 42 -23.36 -44.91 11.72
N ARG A 43 -22.16 -44.32 11.67
CA ARG A 43 -21.26 -44.19 12.82
C ARG A 43 -22.00 -43.37 13.88
N THR A 44 -22.55 -44.04 14.88
CA THR A 44 -23.13 -43.37 16.05
C THR A 44 -21.98 -42.73 16.85
N LYS A 45 -22.26 -41.63 17.56
CA LYS A 45 -21.25 -40.91 18.36
C LYS A 45 -20.44 -41.86 19.26
N ILE A 46 -21.10 -42.85 19.86
CA ILE A 46 -20.50 -43.85 20.76
C ILE A 46 -19.56 -44.82 20.02
N ALA A 47 -19.92 -45.27 18.82
CA ALA A 47 -19.11 -46.20 18.04
C ALA A 47 -17.81 -45.54 17.53
N ALA A 48 -17.85 -44.24 17.24
CA ALA A 48 -16.66 -43.47 16.86
C ALA A 48 -15.71 -43.27 18.06
N SER A 49 -16.23 -42.91 19.24
CA SER A 49 -15.42 -42.77 20.46
C SER A 49 -14.69 -44.06 20.84
N ILE A 50 -15.38 -45.22 20.71
CA ILE A 50 -14.81 -46.53 21.02
C ILE A 50 -13.77 -46.96 19.97
N LEU A 51 -14.04 -46.73 18.67
CA LEU A 51 -13.09 -47.07 17.60
C LEU A 51 -11.81 -46.21 17.70
N LEU A 52 -11.93 -44.96 18.15
CA LEU A 52 -10.80 -44.03 18.35
C LEU A 52 -9.95 -44.39 19.58
N LEU A 53 -10.58 -44.76 20.70
CA LEU A 53 -9.90 -45.32 21.88
C LEU A 53 -9.15 -46.61 21.53
N LEU A 54 -9.73 -47.44 20.64
CA LEU A 54 -9.12 -48.69 20.18
C LEU A 54 -8.01 -48.47 19.14
N SER A 55 -8.10 -47.45 18.27
CA SER A 55 -7.01 -47.10 17.35
C SER A 55 -5.80 -46.49 18.07
N ALA A 56 -6.02 -45.78 19.18
CA ALA A 56 -4.96 -45.35 20.10
C ALA A 56 -4.26 -46.53 20.80
N ALA A 57 -4.91 -47.70 20.87
CA ALA A 57 -4.38 -48.92 21.46
C ALA A 57 -3.69 -49.86 20.44
N LEU A 58 -3.82 -49.60 19.13
CA LEU A 58 -3.34 -50.47 18.06
C LEU A 58 -2.28 -49.77 17.18
N GLY A 59 -1.16 -49.36 17.79
CA GLY A 59 0.13 -49.26 17.08
C GLY A 59 0.66 -47.86 16.68
N GLY A 60 -0.05 -46.77 16.97
CA GLY A 60 0.53 -45.42 16.99
C GLY A 60 0.79 -45.00 18.43
N ALA A 61 1.96 -44.44 18.75
CA ALA A 61 2.32 -44.01 20.11
C ALA A 61 1.18 -43.19 20.76
N GLN A 62 0.86 -43.51 22.03
CA GLN A 62 -0.23 -42.90 22.79
C GLN A 62 -0.10 -41.38 22.75
N ALA A 63 -1.17 -40.71 22.38
CA ALA A 63 -1.21 -39.26 22.36
C ALA A 63 -1.95 -38.78 23.61
N ASP A 64 -1.34 -37.86 24.36
CA ASP A 64 -1.90 -37.41 25.63
C ASP A 64 -3.20 -36.61 25.42
N SER A 65 -4.15 -36.82 26.32
CA SER A 65 -5.43 -36.09 26.32
C SER A 65 -5.21 -34.63 26.67
N LEU A 66 -5.50 -33.73 25.74
CA LEU A 66 -5.35 -32.28 25.96
C LEU A 66 -6.19 -31.81 27.15
N LYS A 67 -7.41 -32.33 27.32
CA LYS A 67 -8.29 -31.95 28.44
C LYS A 67 -7.67 -32.32 29.77
N ASP A 68 -6.99 -33.46 29.85
CA ASP A 68 -6.36 -33.93 31.07
C ASP A 68 -5.09 -33.14 31.35
N LEU A 69 -4.27 -32.86 30.33
CA LEU A 69 -3.12 -31.97 30.44
C LEU A 69 -3.53 -30.57 30.93
N LEU A 70 -4.55 -29.96 30.32
CA LEU A 70 -4.98 -28.61 30.68
C LEU A 70 -5.73 -28.54 32.00
N ASN A 71 -6.27 -29.65 32.52
CA ASN A 71 -7.02 -29.68 33.79
C ASN A 71 -6.36 -30.52 34.89
N ASN A 72 -5.06 -30.81 34.77
CA ASN A 72 -4.29 -31.58 35.76
C ASN A 72 -4.05 -30.87 37.11
N GLY A 73 -4.58 -29.65 37.29
CA GLY A 73 -4.36 -28.83 38.49
C GLY A 73 -2.94 -28.27 38.66
N GLN A 74 -2.07 -28.46 37.67
CA GLN A 74 -0.70 -27.93 37.64
C GLN A 74 -0.62 -26.68 36.75
N ASP A 75 0.46 -25.91 36.92
CA ASP A 75 0.77 -24.73 36.08
C ASP A 75 1.67 -25.07 34.88
N SER A 76 2.05 -26.34 34.73
CA SER A 76 2.74 -26.83 33.54
C SER A 76 2.53 -28.32 33.31
N GLY A 77 2.88 -28.77 32.11
CA GLY A 77 2.94 -30.18 31.78
C GLY A 77 3.76 -30.43 30.52
N THR A 78 4.11 -31.69 30.31
CA THR A 78 4.87 -32.16 29.15
C THR A 78 4.12 -33.32 28.53
N SER A 79 3.83 -33.20 27.25
CA SER A 79 3.29 -34.28 26.42
C SER A 79 4.44 -34.96 25.69
N GLU A 80 4.43 -36.28 25.60
CA GLU A 80 5.53 -36.99 24.91
C GLU A 80 5.58 -36.62 23.42
N LYS A 81 4.39 -36.55 22.82
CA LYS A 81 4.10 -36.24 21.42
C LYS A 81 2.89 -35.30 21.33
N ARG A 82 2.19 -35.27 20.19
CA ARG A 82 1.00 -34.42 19.98
C ARG A 82 -0.03 -34.60 21.10
N ALA A 83 -0.61 -33.50 21.55
CA ALA A 83 -1.74 -33.49 22.47
C ALA A 83 -3.03 -33.38 21.67
N PHE A 84 -3.90 -34.38 21.75
CA PHE A 84 -5.14 -34.41 20.96
C PHE A 84 -6.37 -34.21 21.82
N TYR A 85 -7.38 -33.61 21.21
CA TYR A 85 -8.74 -33.67 21.72
C TYR A 85 -9.76 -33.79 20.58
N TYR A 86 -10.28 -35.00 20.43
CA TYR A 86 -11.42 -35.31 19.58
C TYR A 86 -12.67 -35.33 20.45
N THR A 87 -13.63 -34.45 20.18
CA THR A 87 -14.75 -34.28 21.10
C THR A 87 -16.04 -33.86 20.42
N THR A 88 -17.15 -34.15 21.11
CA THR A 88 -18.46 -33.55 20.88
C THR A 88 -18.85 -32.53 21.96
N GLU A 89 -17.98 -32.33 22.96
CA GLU A 89 -18.17 -31.50 24.14
C GLU A 89 -17.18 -30.33 24.18
N SER A 90 -17.54 -29.25 24.87
CA SER A 90 -16.66 -28.09 25.07
C SER A 90 -15.55 -28.38 26.08
N ILE A 91 -14.41 -27.72 25.90
CA ILE A 91 -13.37 -27.60 26.94
C ILE A 91 -13.35 -26.15 27.43
N LEU A 92 -13.26 -25.97 28.75
CA LEU A 92 -13.01 -24.68 29.36
C LEU A 92 -11.65 -24.71 30.07
N THR A 93 -10.77 -23.79 29.71
CA THR A 93 -9.53 -23.46 30.43
C THR A 93 -9.74 -22.09 31.05
N LYS A 94 -9.94 -22.03 32.36
CA LYS A 94 -10.37 -20.81 33.04
C LYS A 94 -9.46 -20.45 34.21
N ASP A 95 -9.18 -19.16 34.36
CA ASP A 95 -8.40 -18.58 35.48
C ASP A 95 -7.06 -19.31 35.69
N LYS A 96 -6.41 -19.73 34.59
CA LYS A 96 -5.22 -20.59 34.63
C LYS A 96 -4.01 -19.92 34.02
N THR A 97 -2.85 -20.07 34.64
CA THR A 97 -1.55 -19.84 34.00
C THR A 97 -0.90 -21.20 33.73
N TYR A 98 -0.66 -21.55 32.46
CA TYR A 98 -0.19 -22.88 32.09
C TYR A 98 0.87 -22.85 30.99
N THR A 99 1.92 -23.66 31.17
CA THR A 99 2.91 -23.95 30.11
C THR A 99 2.85 -25.40 29.65
N LEU A 100 2.55 -25.62 28.37
CA LEU A 100 2.63 -26.94 27.74
C LEU A 100 3.94 -27.10 26.97
N ASN A 101 4.66 -28.17 27.30
CA ASN A 101 5.87 -28.61 26.61
C ASN A 101 5.62 -29.89 25.82
N PHE A 102 6.49 -30.14 24.83
CA PHE A 102 6.54 -31.38 24.07
C PHE A 102 7.96 -31.93 24.12
N SER A 103 8.13 -33.20 24.48
CA SER A 103 9.48 -33.80 24.51
C SER A 103 9.95 -34.30 23.15
N SER A 104 9.05 -34.53 22.20
CA SER A 104 9.43 -34.97 20.85
C SER A 104 10.38 -33.97 20.20
N SER A 105 11.40 -34.48 19.50
CA SER A 105 12.28 -33.66 18.66
C SER A 105 11.67 -33.35 17.30
N ASP A 106 10.65 -34.11 16.88
CA ASP A 106 9.95 -33.90 15.60
C ASP A 106 9.02 -32.68 15.71
N PRO A 107 9.25 -31.62 14.94
CA PRO A 107 8.39 -30.44 14.91
C PRO A 107 6.92 -30.76 14.65
N ASP A 108 6.63 -31.78 13.82
CA ASP A 108 5.26 -32.17 13.50
C ASP A 108 4.58 -32.88 14.67
N GLU A 109 5.32 -33.39 15.65
CA GLU A 109 4.78 -33.99 16.86
C GLU A 109 4.61 -33.00 18.03
N LYS A 110 5.14 -31.77 17.91
CA LYS A 110 4.99 -30.71 18.91
C LYS A 110 3.72 -29.89 18.66
N GLU A 111 2.55 -30.49 18.77
CA GLU A 111 1.31 -29.84 18.34
C GLU A 111 0.12 -30.13 19.27
N ILE A 112 -0.69 -29.11 19.51
CA ILE A 112 -2.06 -29.26 19.99
C ILE A 112 -2.99 -29.42 18.79
N LYS A 113 -3.71 -30.55 18.71
CA LYS A 113 -4.79 -30.76 17.74
C LYS A 113 -6.15 -30.69 18.43
N TRP A 114 -6.85 -29.58 18.24
CA TRP A 114 -8.24 -29.37 18.64
C TRP A 114 -9.16 -29.62 17.45
N ILE A 115 -9.78 -30.80 17.41
CA ILE A 115 -10.62 -31.25 16.29
C ILE A 115 -12.05 -31.44 16.78
N ASN A 116 -12.97 -30.60 16.29
CA ASN A 116 -14.38 -30.78 16.58
C ASN A 116 -14.93 -31.94 15.75
N ASN A 117 -15.40 -32.97 16.43
CA ASN A 117 -15.75 -34.25 15.82
C ASN A 117 -17.22 -34.60 16.03
N GLY A 118 -18.12 -33.70 15.62
CA GLY A 118 -19.58 -33.87 15.76
C GLY A 118 -20.19 -33.23 17.02
N GLY A 119 -19.51 -32.24 17.60
CA GLY A 119 -20.10 -31.32 18.56
C GLY A 119 -21.17 -30.45 17.91
N LYS A 120 -22.08 -29.90 18.72
CA LYS A 120 -23.08 -28.94 18.24
C LYS A 120 -22.38 -27.66 17.78
N ALA A 121 -22.65 -27.24 16.54
CA ALA A 121 -22.15 -26.00 15.96
C ALA A 121 -22.45 -24.79 16.87
N GLU A 122 -21.60 -23.78 16.82
CA GLU A 122 -21.65 -22.50 17.53
C GLU A 122 -21.51 -22.58 19.07
N THR A 123 -21.88 -23.71 19.67
CA THR A 123 -21.84 -23.92 21.12
C THR A 123 -20.61 -24.71 21.56
N THR A 124 -20.21 -25.72 20.78
CA THR A 124 -19.06 -26.56 21.13
C THR A 124 -17.77 -25.83 20.81
N SER A 125 -16.95 -25.58 21.83
CA SER A 125 -15.72 -24.83 21.67
C SER A 125 -14.67 -25.25 22.70
N TRP A 126 -13.41 -25.01 22.35
CA TRP A 126 -12.36 -24.84 23.36
C TRP A 126 -12.33 -23.36 23.73
N THR A 127 -12.69 -23.05 24.98
CA THR A 127 -12.69 -21.69 25.51
C THR A 127 -11.54 -21.52 26.49
N ILE A 128 -10.71 -20.52 26.24
CA ILE A 128 -9.66 -20.02 27.12
C ILE A 128 -10.18 -18.70 27.69
N ASP A 129 -10.50 -18.68 28.97
CA ASP A 129 -11.17 -17.58 29.69
C ASP A 129 -10.26 -17.06 30.81
N ASN A 130 -9.91 -15.78 30.78
CA ASN A 130 -9.05 -15.13 31.77
C ASN A 130 -7.79 -15.93 32.15
N SER A 131 -7.11 -16.47 31.12
CA SER A 131 -6.03 -17.43 31.29
C SER A 131 -4.78 -17.05 30.50
N LYS A 132 -3.60 -17.43 31.00
CA LYS A 132 -2.32 -17.32 30.31
C LYS A 132 -1.85 -18.70 29.86
N LEU A 133 -1.76 -18.94 28.56
CA LEU A 133 -1.36 -20.23 28.01
C LEU A 133 -0.14 -20.07 27.12
N LEU A 134 0.97 -20.68 27.52
CA LEU A 134 2.17 -20.81 26.70
C LEU A 134 2.30 -22.23 26.18
N VAL A 135 2.38 -22.39 24.86
CA VAL A 135 2.59 -23.69 24.22
C VAL A 135 3.89 -23.66 23.45
N ASN A 136 4.85 -24.46 23.89
CA ASN A 136 6.14 -24.64 23.21
C ASN A 136 5.99 -25.59 22.01
N GLY A 137 5.09 -25.24 21.09
CA GLY A 137 4.73 -26.02 19.91
C GLY A 137 3.69 -25.31 19.04
N ARG A 138 3.06 -26.08 18.17
CA ARG A 138 2.07 -25.68 17.17
C ARG A 138 0.65 -25.81 17.69
N PHE A 139 -0.27 -25.15 17.00
CA PHE A 139 -1.71 -25.29 17.20
C PHE A 139 -2.40 -25.58 15.88
N TYR A 140 -3.31 -26.55 15.91
CA TYR A 140 -4.19 -26.88 14.81
C TYR A 140 -5.63 -26.92 15.30
N THR A 141 -6.50 -26.22 14.59
CA THR A 141 -7.95 -26.43 14.67
C THR A 141 -8.54 -26.61 13.28
N GLY A 142 -9.38 -27.63 13.12
CA GLY A 142 -9.92 -27.97 11.80
C GLY A 142 -10.65 -29.30 11.78
N TYR A 143 -10.73 -29.84 10.56
CA TYR A 143 -11.35 -31.12 10.27
C TYR A 143 -10.30 -32.22 10.08
N ASP A 144 -10.55 -33.39 10.65
CA ASP A 144 -9.78 -34.61 10.40
C ASP A 144 -10.64 -35.61 9.62
N ASN A 145 -10.13 -36.06 8.47
CA ASN A 145 -10.81 -37.02 7.59
C ASN A 145 -11.12 -38.37 8.26
N SER A 146 -10.41 -38.70 9.35
CA SER A 146 -10.68 -39.91 10.15
C SER A 146 -11.91 -39.77 11.07
N GLY A 147 -12.41 -38.54 11.25
CA GLY A 147 -13.55 -38.19 12.11
C GLY A 147 -14.93 -38.36 11.47
N VAL A 148 -15.91 -37.75 12.13
CA VAL A 148 -17.31 -37.57 11.77
C VAL A 148 -17.40 -36.33 10.91
N THR A 149 -17.96 -36.47 9.72
CA THR A 149 -18.22 -35.34 8.83
C THR A 149 -19.10 -34.29 9.53
N PRO A 150 -18.70 -33.02 9.56
CA PRO A 150 -19.47 -31.96 10.20
C PRO A 150 -20.87 -31.79 9.57
N GLU A 151 -21.81 -31.27 10.36
CA GLU A 151 -23.13 -30.86 9.86
C GLU A 151 -23.00 -29.62 8.93
N ASN A 152 -23.97 -29.39 8.05
CA ASN A 152 -23.92 -28.35 7.00
C ASN A 152 -25.08 -27.35 7.11
N PRO A 153 -24.83 -26.02 7.09
CA PRO A 153 -23.56 -25.34 7.40
C PRO A 153 -23.38 -25.24 8.93
N ALA A 154 -22.14 -25.37 9.42
CA ALA A 154 -21.82 -25.37 10.85
C ALA A 154 -20.54 -24.58 11.14
N THR A 155 -20.54 -23.80 12.22
CA THR A 155 -19.37 -23.04 12.65
C THR A 155 -18.84 -23.58 13.97
N TYR A 156 -17.52 -23.77 14.06
CA TYR A 156 -16.86 -24.30 15.24
C TYR A 156 -15.82 -23.30 15.76
N TYR A 157 -15.82 -23.07 17.07
CA TYR A 157 -15.01 -22.01 17.67
C TYR A 157 -13.89 -22.55 18.55
N THR A 158 -12.75 -21.89 18.46
CA THR A 158 -11.77 -21.78 19.56
C THR A 158 -11.87 -20.34 20.08
N LYS A 159 -12.16 -20.15 21.35
CA LYS A 159 -12.44 -18.83 21.95
C LYS A 159 -11.33 -18.46 22.91
N ILE A 160 -10.75 -17.27 22.74
CA ILE A 160 -9.74 -16.68 23.61
C ILE A 160 -10.34 -15.38 24.12
N ILE A 161 -10.81 -15.36 25.37
CA ILE A 161 -11.68 -14.32 25.89
C ILE A 161 -11.25 -13.80 27.27
N ASN A 162 -11.75 -12.62 27.62
CA ASN A 162 -11.66 -11.99 28.95
C ASN A 162 -10.21 -11.86 29.47
N ASN A 163 -9.38 -11.03 28.84
CA ASN A 163 -7.98 -10.81 29.20
C ASN A 163 -7.10 -12.07 29.14
N SER A 164 -7.43 -13.01 28.25
CA SER A 164 -6.57 -14.17 28.02
C SER A 164 -5.32 -13.79 27.22
N ASP A 165 -4.22 -14.48 27.50
CA ASP A 165 -2.93 -14.33 26.82
C ASP A 165 -2.44 -15.69 26.35
N VAL A 166 -2.50 -15.93 25.04
CA VAL A 166 -2.16 -17.22 24.45
C VAL A 166 -0.98 -17.06 23.51
N THR A 167 0.06 -17.87 23.70
CA THR A 167 1.22 -17.89 22.82
C THR A 167 1.52 -19.31 22.36
N PHE A 168 1.49 -19.52 21.05
CA PHE A 168 2.04 -20.71 20.40
C PHE A 168 3.42 -20.35 19.86
N LYS A 169 4.47 -21.05 20.30
CA LYS A 169 5.84 -20.72 19.87
C LYS A 169 6.16 -21.12 18.42
N GLU A 170 5.25 -21.81 17.72
CA GLU A 170 5.44 -22.22 16.34
C GLU A 170 4.24 -21.80 15.46
N TRP A 171 3.68 -22.75 14.70
CA TRP A 171 2.63 -22.51 13.70
C TRP A 171 1.23 -22.54 14.31
N ILE A 172 0.34 -21.71 13.75
CA ILE A 172 -1.10 -21.71 13.99
C ILE A 172 -1.78 -22.08 12.67
N TYR A 173 -2.47 -23.22 12.67
CA TYR A 173 -3.27 -23.71 11.55
C TYR A 173 -4.76 -23.62 11.89
N VAL A 174 -5.50 -22.88 11.07
CA VAL A 174 -6.95 -22.68 11.25
C VAL A 174 -7.69 -23.13 10.01
N GLY A 175 -8.55 -24.12 10.19
CA GLY A 175 -9.34 -24.72 9.13
C GLY A 175 -8.56 -25.74 8.29
N PRO A 176 -9.29 -26.51 7.45
CA PRO A 176 -8.72 -27.54 6.60
C PRO A 176 -7.92 -26.93 5.44
N THR A 177 -6.87 -27.64 5.02
CA THR A 177 -6.11 -27.35 3.80
C THR A 177 -6.84 -27.78 2.53
N SER A 178 -8.02 -28.38 2.63
CA SER A 178 -8.83 -28.77 1.48
C SER A 178 -10.24 -28.19 1.59
N GLN A 179 -10.87 -27.96 0.44
CA GLN A 179 -12.25 -27.48 0.41
C GLN A 179 -13.17 -28.56 0.98
N LEU A 180 -13.88 -28.23 2.05
CA LEU A 180 -14.89 -29.13 2.58
C LEU A 180 -16.16 -29.04 1.73
N PRO A 181 -16.76 -30.17 1.32
CA PRO A 181 -17.96 -30.19 0.50
C PRO A 181 -19.22 -29.66 1.24
N ASN A 182 -19.12 -29.41 2.54
CA ASN A 182 -20.26 -29.15 3.43
C ASN A 182 -20.26 -27.74 4.06
N GLY A 183 -19.41 -26.81 3.62
CA GLY A 183 -19.45 -25.41 4.06
C GLY A 183 -19.13 -25.14 5.54
N ALA A 184 -18.71 -26.15 6.32
CA ALA A 184 -18.40 -25.97 7.73
C ALA A 184 -17.19 -25.03 7.93
N GLN A 185 -17.18 -24.23 9.00
CA GLN A 185 -16.15 -23.24 9.30
C GLN A 185 -15.48 -23.51 10.65
N TYR A 186 -14.18 -23.19 10.73
CA TYR A 186 -13.38 -23.28 11.95
C TYR A 186 -12.80 -21.91 12.26
N ILE A 187 -13.22 -21.34 13.38
CA ILE A 187 -12.93 -19.94 13.72
C ILE A 187 -12.14 -19.88 15.02
N VAL A 188 -11.05 -19.14 15.02
CA VAL A 188 -10.39 -18.67 16.25
C VAL A 188 -10.90 -17.27 16.54
N GLN A 189 -11.62 -17.11 17.65
CA GLN A 189 -12.16 -15.84 18.11
C GLN A 189 -11.29 -15.31 19.26
N ILE A 190 -10.82 -14.07 19.11
CA ILE A 190 -9.99 -13.38 20.10
C ILE A 190 -10.76 -12.12 20.53
N ASP A 191 -11.18 -12.09 21.78
CA ASP A 191 -12.02 -11.03 22.30
C ASP A 191 -11.53 -10.48 23.65
N ASN A 192 -11.31 -9.17 23.71
CA ASN A 192 -10.61 -8.48 24.80
C ASN A 192 -9.39 -9.27 25.31
N SER A 193 -8.58 -9.82 24.40
CA SER A 193 -7.51 -10.79 24.69
C SER A 193 -6.36 -10.70 23.69
N GLN A 194 -5.31 -11.52 23.88
CA GLN A 194 -4.19 -11.60 22.95
C GLN A 194 -3.83 -13.02 22.54
N LEU A 195 -3.43 -13.15 21.27
CA LEU A 195 -2.89 -14.37 20.67
C LEU A 195 -1.57 -14.04 19.98
N SER A 196 -0.57 -14.91 20.14
CA SER A 196 0.70 -14.80 19.42
C SER A 196 1.12 -16.15 18.80
N GLY A 197 1.70 -16.09 17.61
CA GLY A 197 2.26 -17.22 16.86
C GLY A 197 3.47 -16.82 16.03
N GLN A 198 4.24 -17.78 15.51
CA GLN A 198 5.24 -17.48 14.48
C GLN A 198 4.57 -17.40 13.12
N TYR A 199 4.05 -18.52 12.63
CA TYR A 199 3.46 -18.62 11.30
C TYR A 199 1.96 -18.83 11.41
N LEU A 200 1.21 -18.10 10.59
CA LEU A 200 -0.22 -18.31 10.44
C LEU A 200 -0.55 -18.94 9.10
N TYR A 201 -1.32 -20.01 9.17
CA TYR A 201 -1.96 -20.65 8.03
C TYR A 201 -3.48 -20.70 8.23
N VAL A 202 -4.23 -20.14 7.29
CA VAL A 202 -5.71 -20.17 7.30
C VAL A 202 -6.22 -20.88 6.03
N GLY A 203 -6.89 -22.01 6.20
CA GLY A 203 -7.48 -22.79 5.11
C GLY A 203 -8.76 -22.18 4.54
N SER A 204 -9.34 -22.78 3.48
CA SER A 204 -10.53 -22.26 2.75
C SER A 204 -11.75 -22.01 3.62
N ASN A 205 -11.83 -22.72 4.74
CA ASN A 205 -12.92 -22.69 5.70
C ASN A 205 -12.44 -22.26 7.09
N GLY A 206 -11.23 -21.71 7.17
CA GLY A 206 -10.65 -21.14 8.37
C GLY A 206 -10.98 -19.67 8.51
N GLY A 207 -11.14 -19.22 9.75
CA GLY A 207 -11.36 -17.82 10.08
C GLY A 207 -10.64 -17.40 11.35
N ILE A 208 -10.14 -16.18 11.38
CA ILE A 208 -9.70 -15.52 12.61
C ILE A 208 -10.53 -14.26 12.81
N GLU A 209 -11.12 -14.11 13.98
CA GLU A 209 -11.88 -12.92 14.38
C GLU A 209 -11.18 -12.23 15.54
N VAL A 210 -10.78 -10.97 15.35
CA VAL A 210 -10.08 -10.14 16.34
C VAL A 210 -10.96 -8.95 16.70
N SER A 211 -11.44 -8.89 17.94
CA SER A 211 -12.41 -7.87 18.38
C SER A 211 -12.06 -7.17 19.69
N ASN A 212 -12.70 -6.01 19.92
CA ASN A 212 -12.72 -5.30 21.20
C ASN A 212 -11.31 -5.01 21.75
N GLY A 213 -10.45 -4.38 20.92
CA GLY A 213 -9.08 -4.05 21.30
C GLY A 213 -8.12 -5.24 21.42
N SER A 214 -8.56 -6.46 21.06
CA SER A 214 -7.70 -7.65 21.07
C SER A 214 -6.50 -7.51 20.14
N VAL A 215 -5.43 -8.22 20.46
CA VAL A 215 -4.18 -8.19 19.69
C VAL A 215 -3.85 -9.58 19.18
N PHE A 216 -3.63 -9.70 17.88
CA PHE A 216 -3.12 -10.92 17.26
C PHE A 216 -1.75 -10.66 16.62
N ASN A 217 -0.72 -11.37 17.07
CA ASN A 217 0.66 -11.20 16.63
C ASN A 217 1.17 -12.42 15.86
N VAL A 218 1.71 -12.21 14.66
CA VAL A 218 2.38 -13.25 13.86
C VAL A 218 3.63 -12.72 13.19
N TRP A 219 4.61 -13.60 12.96
CA TRP A 219 5.82 -13.28 12.20
C TRP A 219 5.49 -13.19 10.71
N SER A 220 4.73 -14.15 10.19
CA SER A 220 4.23 -14.08 8.81
C SER A 220 2.92 -14.83 8.62
N THR A 221 2.20 -14.46 7.57
CA THR A 221 1.09 -15.23 7.01
C THR A 221 1.60 -16.05 5.82
N ASP A 222 1.50 -17.36 5.88
CA ASP A 222 1.98 -18.24 4.81
C ASP A 222 0.80 -18.83 4.04
N ILE A 223 0.42 -18.19 2.92
CA ILE A 223 -0.50 -18.79 1.94
C ILE A 223 -0.03 -18.47 0.53
N PHE A 224 0.75 -19.38 -0.05
CA PHE A 224 0.96 -19.45 -1.49
C PHE A 224 1.11 -20.88 -2.05
N THR A 225 1.29 -21.89 -1.20
CA THR A 225 1.77 -23.21 -1.64
C THR A 225 0.76 -24.35 -1.49
N ASN A 226 -0.53 -24.06 -1.36
CA ASN A 226 -1.55 -25.10 -1.37
C ASN A 226 -2.13 -25.33 -2.76
N ASN A 227 -2.07 -26.58 -3.26
CA ASN A 227 -2.62 -27.01 -4.54
C ASN A 227 -4.14 -26.73 -4.70
N TYR A 228 -4.86 -26.44 -3.62
CA TYR A 228 -6.32 -26.26 -3.64
C TYR A 228 -6.80 -24.81 -3.64
N ILE A 229 -6.01 -23.85 -3.15
CA ILE A 229 -6.39 -22.42 -3.09
C ILE A 229 -5.29 -21.60 -3.75
N SER A 230 -5.51 -21.21 -5.00
CA SER A 230 -4.58 -20.40 -5.76
C SER A 230 -4.83 -18.91 -5.54
N VAL A 231 -3.94 -18.06 -6.03
CA VAL A 231 -4.11 -16.60 -6.06
C VAL A 231 -5.37 -16.17 -6.81
N ASP A 232 -5.83 -16.98 -7.76
CA ASP A 232 -6.99 -16.74 -8.60
C ASP A 232 -8.26 -17.47 -8.12
N SER A 233 -8.18 -18.23 -7.03
CA SER A 233 -9.36 -18.79 -6.40
C SER A 233 -10.37 -17.68 -6.04
N PRO A 234 -11.68 -17.93 -6.14
CA PRO A 234 -12.71 -17.01 -5.69
C PRO A 234 -12.49 -16.58 -4.23
N ARG A 235 -12.76 -15.30 -3.93
CA ARG A 235 -12.50 -14.69 -2.61
C ARG A 235 -13.25 -15.39 -1.47
N ASP A 236 -14.45 -15.86 -1.73
CA ASP A 236 -15.31 -16.61 -0.80
C ASP A 236 -14.78 -18.01 -0.47
N GLN A 237 -13.82 -18.53 -1.23
CA GLN A 237 -13.13 -19.79 -0.96
C GLN A 237 -11.83 -19.61 -0.16
N LYS A 238 -11.41 -18.37 0.09
CA LYS A 238 -10.17 -18.08 0.83
C LYS A 238 -10.48 -17.97 2.32
N GLY A 239 -9.55 -18.47 3.14
CA GLY A 239 -9.56 -18.23 4.58
C GLY A 239 -9.56 -16.74 4.89
N TYR A 240 -10.13 -16.36 6.02
CA TYR A 240 -10.30 -14.94 6.35
C TYR A 240 -9.69 -14.51 7.67
N ILE A 241 -9.33 -13.24 7.74
CA ILE A 241 -9.04 -12.51 8.98
C ILE A 241 -10.02 -11.34 9.05
N LYS A 242 -10.75 -11.27 10.17
CA LYS A 242 -11.73 -10.23 10.44
C LYS A 242 -11.30 -9.42 11.66
N ILE A 243 -11.25 -8.10 11.51
CA ILE A 243 -10.77 -7.17 12.53
C ILE A 243 -11.87 -6.14 12.79
N THR A 244 -12.40 -6.10 14.01
CA THR A 244 -13.54 -5.24 14.38
C THR A 244 -13.36 -4.61 15.76
N ASN A 245 -14.13 -3.57 16.07
CA ASN A 245 -14.15 -2.89 17.37
C ASN A 245 -12.73 -2.59 17.92
N GLY A 246 -11.87 -1.99 17.11
CA GLY A 246 -10.51 -1.61 17.50
C GLY A 246 -9.53 -2.78 17.65
N GLY A 247 -9.87 -3.99 17.19
CA GLY A 247 -8.93 -5.11 17.14
C GLY A 247 -7.65 -4.77 16.34
N VAL A 248 -6.56 -5.45 16.67
CA VAL A 248 -5.23 -5.20 16.10
C VAL A 248 -4.63 -6.50 15.58
N PHE A 249 -4.23 -6.52 14.32
CA PHE A 249 -3.42 -7.60 13.74
C PHE A 249 -2.03 -7.09 13.39
N ASN A 250 -1.01 -7.71 13.98
CA ASN A 250 0.40 -7.40 13.76
C ASN A 250 1.05 -8.53 12.94
N ASN A 251 1.43 -8.22 11.70
CA ASN A 251 2.16 -9.10 10.80
C ASN A 251 3.63 -8.63 10.65
N GLY A 252 4.59 -9.55 10.65
CA GLY A 252 6.02 -9.23 10.82
C GLY A 252 6.45 -9.10 12.28
N TYR A 253 5.58 -9.43 13.24
CA TYR A 253 5.83 -9.24 14.66
C TYR A 253 6.84 -10.26 15.20
N GLY A 254 8.11 -9.90 15.28
CA GLY A 254 9.16 -10.71 15.93
C GLY A 254 10.35 -10.94 15.00
N GLU A 255 10.09 -11.34 13.75
CA GLU A 255 11.10 -11.55 12.72
C GLU A 255 10.73 -10.81 11.42
N ILE A 256 11.39 -9.68 11.17
CA ILE A 256 11.07 -8.75 10.07
C ILE A 256 11.49 -9.23 8.67
N THR A 257 12.29 -10.30 8.57
CA THR A 257 12.83 -10.80 7.30
C THR A 257 11.90 -11.79 6.61
N LYS A 258 10.84 -12.26 7.28
CA LYS A 258 9.94 -13.27 6.74
C LYS A 258 8.92 -12.63 5.79
N GLU A 259 8.81 -13.22 4.61
CA GLU A 259 7.80 -12.82 3.64
C GLU A 259 6.43 -13.40 4.02
N SER A 260 5.42 -12.55 4.03
CA SER A 260 4.02 -12.94 4.06
C SER A 260 3.49 -13.03 2.63
N SER A 261 2.78 -14.10 2.33
CA SER A 261 1.97 -14.19 1.11
C SER A 261 0.51 -14.04 1.49
N ASP A 262 -0.03 -12.85 1.25
CA ASP A 262 -1.43 -12.58 1.52
C ASP A 262 -2.29 -13.07 0.34
N ASN A 263 -2.76 -14.31 0.51
CA ASN A 263 -3.86 -14.87 -0.25
C ASN A 263 -5.11 -15.06 0.65
N LEU A 264 -5.35 -14.14 1.59
CA LEU A 264 -6.46 -14.17 2.53
C LEU A 264 -7.56 -13.20 2.12
N ARG A 265 -8.76 -13.47 2.65
CA ARG A 265 -9.85 -12.50 2.70
C ARG A 265 -9.72 -11.65 3.97
N LEU A 266 -9.46 -10.36 3.83
CA LEU A 266 -9.48 -9.42 4.95
C LEU A 266 -10.85 -8.74 5.05
N ILE A 267 -11.36 -8.62 6.27
CA ILE A 267 -12.68 -8.08 6.59
C ILE A 267 -12.55 -7.12 7.78
N THR A 268 -13.15 -5.93 7.69
CA THR A 268 -13.05 -4.94 8.78
C THR A 268 -14.31 -4.09 8.88
N ASP A 269 -14.50 -3.42 10.02
CA ASP A 269 -15.56 -2.43 10.24
C ASP A 269 -15.05 -0.97 10.17
N GLY A 270 -13.79 -0.76 9.79
CA GLY A 270 -13.13 0.55 9.73
C GLY A 270 -12.51 1.02 11.05
N THR A 271 -12.72 0.31 12.16
CA THR A 271 -12.17 0.69 13.47
C THR A 271 -10.86 -0.02 13.81
N GLY A 272 -10.59 -1.16 13.16
CA GLY A 272 -9.42 -2.00 13.41
C GLY A 272 -8.10 -1.47 12.83
N PHE A 273 -7.01 -2.09 13.28
CA PHE A 273 -5.64 -1.82 12.82
C PHE A 273 -5.00 -3.07 12.24
N TYR A 274 -4.36 -2.91 11.09
CA TYR A 274 -3.44 -3.89 10.55
C TYR A 274 -2.05 -3.24 10.55
N ASN A 275 -1.09 -3.83 11.24
CA ASN A 275 0.29 -3.33 11.28
C ASN A 275 1.22 -4.32 10.58
N LEU A 276 2.05 -3.81 9.67
CA LEU A 276 3.06 -4.57 8.96
C LEU A 276 4.46 -4.06 9.32
N SER A 277 5.35 -5.01 9.65
CA SER A 277 6.77 -4.77 9.95
C SER A 277 7.74 -5.60 9.13
N GLY A 278 7.26 -6.36 8.14
CA GLY A 278 8.08 -7.18 7.23
C GLY A 278 7.69 -7.00 5.76
N VAL A 279 7.91 -8.03 4.95
CA VAL A 279 7.53 -8.03 3.53
C VAL A 279 6.20 -8.75 3.34
N MET A 280 5.28 -8.16 2.58
CA MET A 280 4.01 -8.76 2.21
C MET A 280 3.82 -8.77 0.71
N LYS A 281 3.47 -9.93 0.15
CA LYS A 281 3.03 -10.12 -1.24
C LYS A 281 1.52 -10.31 -1.26
N ALA A 282 0.80 -9.31 -1.72
CA ALA A 282 -0.66 -9.29 -1.68
C ALA A 282 -1.27 -9.63 -3.03
N TYR A 283 -1.85 -10.82 -3.09
CA TYR A 283 -2.40 -11.40 -4.32
C TYR A 283 -3.93 -11.41 -4.36
N THR A 284 -4.59 -11.27 -3.20
CA THR A 284 -6.06 -11.23 -3.12
C THR A 284 -6.57 -9.81 -3.13
N SER A 285 -7.60 -9.55 -3.95
CA SER A 285 -8.43 -8.36 -3.88
C SER A 285 -9.21 -8.31 -2.55
N ASN A 286 -9.03 -7.24 -1.77
CA ASN A 286 -9.79 -6.99 -0.54
C ASN A 286 -10.48 -5.62 -0.61
N PRO A 287 -11.54 -5.48 -1.43
CA PRO A 287 -12.24 -4.22 -1.61
C PRO A 287 -12.98 -3.80 -0.33
N ASP A 288 -13.35 -4.78 0.50
CA ASP A 288 -14.01 -4.55 1.80
C ASP A 288 -13.02 -4.24 2.93
N PHE A 289 -11.71 -4.26 2.67
CA PHE A 289 -10.72 -4.01 3.70
C PHE A 289 -10.55 -2.51 3.92
N ASN A 290 -11.31 -1.93 4.84
CA ASN A 290 -11.29 -0.51 5.16
C ASN A 290 -10.60 -0.15 6.49
N ALA A 291 -9.77 -1.04 7.04
CA ALA A 291 -9.03 -0.75 8.28
C ALA A 291 -7.89 0.26 8.05
N LYS A 292 -7.38 0.81 9.16
CA LYS A 292 -6.11 1.56 9.14
C LYS A 292 -4.97 0.57 8.94
N PHE A 293 -4.29 0.68 7.81
CA PHE A 293 -3.13 -0.15 7.51
C PHE A 293 -1.85 0.62 7.77
N THR A 294 -1.05 0.21 8.74
CA THR A 294 0.23 0.85 9.05
C THR A 294 1.37 -0.01 8.56
N VAL A 295 2.34 0.61 7.88
CA VAL A 295 3.50 -0.04 7.29
C VAL A 295 4.75 0.56 7.91
N GLY A 296 5.60 -0.29 8.47
CA GLY A 296 6.88 0.09 9.07
C GLY A 296 6.85 0.27 10.59
N ILE A 297 5.87 -0.27 11.31
CA ILE A 297 5.87 -0.26 12.78
C ILE A 297 5.93 -1.67 13.33
N GLN A 298 6.85 -1.90 14.26
CA GLN A 298 6.88 -3.07 15.13
C GLN A 298 7.04 -2.62 16.58
N SER A 299 6.12 -3.01 17.47
CA SER A 299 6.20 -2.69 18.91
C SER A 299 6.45 -1.20 19.19
N GLY A 300 5.84 -0.32 18.39
CA GLY A 300 6.01 1.13 18.49
C GLY A 300 7.34 1.69 17.97
N GLN A 301 8.17 0.88 17.31
CA GLN A 301 9.45 1.28 16.72
C GLN A 301 9.43 1.21 15.19
N ASN A 302 10.32 1.99 14.56
CA ASN A 302 10.49 1.98 13.11
C ASN A 302 11.08 0.65 12.63
N ALA A 303 10.30 -0.06 11.81
CA ALA A 303 10.71 -1.28 11.10
C ALA A 303 10.79 -1.03 9.59
N SER A 304 11.63 -1.81 8.91
CA SER A 304 11.62 -1.87 7.45
C SER A 304 10.45 -2.74 7.02
N ALA A 305 9.57 -2.22 6.16
CA ALA A 305 8.40 -2.96 5.74
C ALA A 305 8.06 -2.65 4.28
N THR A 306 7.68 -3.68 3.53
CA THR A 306 7.35 -3.57 2.11
C THR A 306 6.03 -4.25 1.82
N VAL A 307 5.11 -3.52 1.19
CA VAL A 307 3.86 -4.08 0.65
C VAL A 307 3.97 -4.16 -0.87
N ASN A 308 3.91 -5.37 -1.40
CA ASN A 308 3.91 -5.66 -2.84
C ASN A 308 2.47 -5.99 -3.28
N LEU A 309 1.84 -5.06 -4.01
CA LEU A 309 0.48 -5.17 -4.50
C LEU A 309 0.48 -5.80 -5.89
N TYR A 310 0.09 -7.08 -5.98
CA TYR A 310 -0.05 -7.81 -7.24
C TYR A 310 -1.48 -7.78 -7.80
N LYS A 311 -2.45 -7.29 -7.02
CA LYS A 311 -3.76 -6.82 -7.50
C LYS A 311 -3.99 -5.43 -6.89
N LEU A 312 -4.37 -4.43 -7.68
CA LEU A 312 -4.41 -3.02 -7.20
C LEU A 312 -5.56 -2.72 -6.23
N ASP A 313 -6.58 -3.57 -6.23
CA ASP A 313 -7.66 -3.63 -5.25
C ASP A 313 -7.34 -4.57 -4.07
N ALA A 314 -6.08 -5.01 -3.91
CA ALA A 314 -5.66 -5.94 -2.85
C ALA A 314 -5.85 -5.39 -1.43
N PHE A 315 -5.92 -4.07 -1.28
CA PHE A 315 -6.31 -3.41 -0.05
C PHE A 315 -7.14 -2.18 -0.38
N GLY A 316 -8.44 -2.23 -0.11
CA GLY A 316 -9.33 -1.07 -0.16
C GLY A 316 -9.24 -0.18 1.09
N SER A 317 -8.05 0.01 1.64
CA SER A 317 -7.92 0.70 2.94
C SER A 317 -8.33 2.17 2.81
N GLU A 318 -9.04 2.70 3.80
CA GLU A 318 -9.38 4.13 3.82
C GLU A 318 -8.09 4.97 3.75
N LYS A 319 -7.09 4.55 4.54
CA LYS A 319 -5.79 5.20 4.72
C LYS A 319 -4.70 4.15 4.94
N MET A 320 -3.63 4.26 4.18
CA MET A 320 -2.40 3.52 4.38
C MET A 320 -1.32 4.45 4.95
N TYR A 321 -0.82 4.13 6.14
CA TYR A 321 0.15 4.93 6.87
C TYR A 321 1.56 4.40 6.65
N LEU A 322 2.40 5.17 5.96
CA LEU A 322 3.83 4.92 5.82
C LEU A 322 4.53 5.63 6.98
N THR A 323 4.91 4.84 7.98
CA THR A 323 5.24 5.35 9.31
C THR A 323 6.66 5.90 9.40
N ASN A 324 7.54 5.48 8.48
CA ASN A 324 8.92 5.92 8.40
C ASN A 324 9.48 5.75 6.97
N SER A 325 10.71 6.22 6.73
CA SER A 325 11.36 6.20 5.40
C SER A 325 11.73 4.82 4.86
N LYS A 326 11.63 3.76 5.68
CA LYS A 326 11.86 2.36 5.30
C LYS A 326 10.56 1.62 5.00
N ALA A 327 9.40 2.29 5.09
CA ALA A 327 8.12 1.77 4.68
C ALA A 327 7.94 1.98 3.17
N VAL A 328 7.68 0.90 2.43
CA VAL A 328 7.60 0.92 0.97
C VAL A 328 6.30 0.26 0.51
N VAL A 329 5.66 0.86 -0.50
CA VAL A 329 4.54 0.28 -1.23
C VAL A 329 4.94 0.17 -2.69
N GLN A 330 4.83 -1.04 -3.24
CA GLN A 330 5.15 -1.34 -4.63
C GLN A 330 3.90 -1.90 -5.30
N THR A 331 3.59 -1.40 -6.49
CA THR A 331 2.49 -1.89 -7.32
C THR A 331 3.06 -2.66 -8.51
N PHE A 332 2.67 -3.93 -8.65
CA PHE A 332 3.14 -4.82 -9.72
C PHE A 332 2.07 -5.14 -10.77
N ALA A 333 0.87 -4.56 -10.66
CA ALA A 333 -0.24 -4.75 -11.59
C ALA A 333 -0.71 -3.42 -12.19
N ASP A 334 -1.28 -3.51 -13.39
CA ASP A 334 -1.90 -2.37 -14.09
C ASP A 334 -3.26 -2.00 -13.49
N GLY A 335 -3.62 -0.71 -13.50
CA GLY A 335 -4.94 -0.20 -13.10
C GLY A 335 -4.91 0.97 -12.10
N ARG A 336 -5.96 1.10 -11.28
CA ARG A 336 -6.16 2.24 -10.37
C ARG A 336 -5.72 1.92 -8.94
N PHE A 337 -4.74 2.67 -8.41
CA PHE A 337 -4.43 2.67 -6.99
C PHE A 337 -5.50 3.46 -6.22
N LEU A 338 -6.22 2.80 -5.30
CA LEU A 338 -7.39 3.36 -4.61
C LEU A 338 -7.12 3.85 -3.17
N ASN A 339 -5.89 3.74 -2.68
CA ASN A 339 -5.57 4.06 -1.30
C ASN A 339 -5.11 5.52 -1.15
N THR A 340 -5.47 6.15 -0.03
CA THR A 340 -4.83 7.40 0.40
C THR A 340 -3.54 7.06 1.14
N LEU A 341 -2.39 7.48 0.62
CA LEU A 341 -1.11 7.37 1.31
C LEU A 341 -0.94 8.54 2.29
N ILE A 342 -0.67 8.22 3.55
CA ILE A 342 -0.37 9.19 4.60
C ILE A 342 1.00 8.87 5.18
N GLY A 343 1.91 9.83 5.19
CA GLY A 343 3.23 9.66 5.77
C GLY A 343 3.82 10.99 6.19
N ASN A 344 4.83 10.93 7.05
CA ASN A 344 5.56 12.11 7.53
C ASN A 344 6.63 12.61 6.53
N GLY A 345 6.78 11.95 5.38
CA GLY A 345 7.75 12.27 4.34
C GLY A 345 7.09 12.75 3.04
N GLU A 346 7.88 13.40 2.19
CA GLU A 346 7.45 13.80 0.84
C GLU A 346 7.28 12.57 -0.06
N LEU A 347 6.19 12.51 -0.84
CA LEU A 347 5.99 11.48 -1.87
C LEU A 347 7.05 11.65 -2.96
N ALA A 348 8.06 10.77 -2.97
CA ALA A 348 9.11 10.77 -3.97
C ALA A 348 8.80 9.72 -5.05
N THR A 349 8.14 10.16 -6.14
CA THR A 349 7.76 9.26 -7.24
C THR A 349 8.55 9.58 -8.51
N ASN A 350 9.14 8.55 -9.10
CA ASN A 350 9.61 8.62 -10.48
C ASN A 350 8.49 8.12 -11.38
N VAL A 351 8.06 8.95 -12.31
CA VAL A 351 6.97 8.65 -13.25
C VAL A 351 7.54 8.59 -14.65
N THR A 352 7.23 7.53 -15.41
CA THR A 352 7.50 7.46 -16.84
C THR A 352 6.18 7.45 -17.58
N LEU A 353 5.90 8.51 -18.32
CA LEU A 353 4.78 8.55 -19.27
C LEU A 353 5.30 8.06 -20.62
N GLY A 354 4.54 7.15 -21.25
CA GLY A 354 4.84 6.63 -22.57
C GLY A 354 4.70 7.69 -23.67
N ASN A 355 4.23 7.29 -24.85
CA ASN A 355 3.97 8.24 -25.93
C ASN A 355 2.49 8.67 -25.91
N LYS A 356 2.20 9.96 -26.07
CA LYS A 356 0.82 10.53 -26.15
C LYS A 356 -0.04 10.28 -24.91
N VAL A 357 0.54 10.35 -23.72
CA VAL A 357 -0.18 10.27 -22.45
C VAL A 357 -0.57 11.66 -21.97
N THR A 358 -1.81 11.82 -21.50
CA THR A 358 -2.25 12.99 -20.75
C THR A 358 -2.30 12.66 -19.27
N ALA A 359 -1.62 13.46 -18.45
CA ALA A 359 -1.67 13.38 -16.99
C ALA A 359 -2.31 14.65 -16.42
N ASP A 360 -3.49 14.51 -15.81
CA ASP A 360 -4.19 15.61 -15.16
C ASP A 360 -3.95 15.62 -13.65
N LEU A 361 -3.30 16.68 -13.16
CA LEU A 361 -3.05 16.90 -11.74
C LEU A 361 -4.00 17.96 -11.20
N THR A 362 -4.76 17.64 -10.16
CA THR A 362 -5.67 18.60 -9.51
C THR A 362 -4.90 19.72 -8.78
N LYS A 363 -3.65 19.47 -8.38
CA LYS A 363 -2.76 20.44 -7.74
C LYS A 363 -1.32 20.23 -8.21
N ALA A 364 -0.51 21.29 -8.19
CA ALA A 364 0.89 21.25 -8.59
C ALA A 364 1.75 20.27 -7.76
N ASP A 365 1.39 20.00 -6.51
CA ASP A 365 2.07 19.08 -5.61
C ASP A 365 1.55 17.63 -5.69
N GLY A 366 0.63 17.34 -6.63
CA GLY A 366 -0.05 16.04 -6.73
C GLY A 366 0.87 14.84 -7.00
N LEU A 367 2.07 15.08 -7.56
CA LEU A 367 3.11 14.06 -7.77
C LEU A 367 4.26 14.16 -6.75
N GLY A 368 4.13 15.00 -5.73
CA GLY A 368 5.17 15.27 -4.74
C GLY A 368 6.47 15.76 -5.38
N LYS A 369 7.55 14.96 -5.26
CA LYS A 369 8.87 15.24 -5.84
C LYS A 369 9.40 14.03 -6.60
N GLY A 370 10.42 14.23 -7.43
CA GLY A 370 11.07 13.15 -8.18
C GLY A 370 11.11 13.41 -9.68
N LYS A 371 11.63 12.45 -10.44
CA LYS A 371 11.83 12.61 -11.88
C LYS A 371 10.58 12.18 -12.66
N VAL A 372 10.11 13.03 -13.56
CA VAL A 372 9.03 12.70 -14.52
C VAL A 372 9.64 12.62 -15.91
N THR A 373 9.67 11.41 -16.50
CA THR A 373 10.20 11.16 -17.84
C THR A 373 9.06 11.03 -18.83
N LEU A 374 9.11 11.82 -19.91
CA LEU A 374 8.05 11.91 -20.92
C LEU A 374 8.59 11.38 -22.26
N GLN A 375 8.10 10.22 -22.69
CA GLN A 375 8.58 9.53 -23.90
C GLN A 375 7.78 9.89 -25.16
N GLY A 376 7.66 11.21 -25.41
CA GLY A 376 7.06 11.77 -26.62
C GLY A 376 5.60 12.19 -26.49
N ALA A 377 5.27 13.33 -27.09
CA ALA A 377 3.93 13.88 -27.28
C ALA A 377 3.00 13.85 -26.05
N ASN A 378 3.56 13.91 -24.83
CA ASN A 378 2.77 13.88 -23.60
C ASN A 378 2.29 15.28 -23.21
N ALA A 379 1.18 15.33 -22.48
CA ALA A 379 0.67 16.53 -21.83
C ALA A 379 0.56 16.29 -20.33
N VAL A 380 1.17 17.17 -19.53
CA VAL A 380 1.00 17.19 -18.07
C VAL A 380 0.26 18.47 -17.72
N ASN A 381 -0.98 18.34 -17.25
CA ASN A 381 -1.88 19.45 -16.97
C ASN A 381 -1.95 19.70 -15.45
N ILE A 382 -1.63 20.92 -15.03
CA ILE A 382 -1.70 21.36 -13.64
C ILE A 382 -2.95 22.22 -13.45
N ASN A 383 -3.97 21.65 -12.82
CA ASN A 383 -5.31 22.22 -12.67
C ASN A 383 -5.53 22.89 -11.29
N GLY A 384 -4.46 23.23 -10.58
CA GLY A 384 -4.51 23.93 -9.30
C GLY A 384 -3.13 24.34 -8.78
N GLY A 385 -3.10 25.38 -7.94
CA GLY A 385 -1.87 25.93 -7.38
C GLY A 385 -1.11 25.00 -6.44
N GLY A 386 0.10 25.40 -6.05
CA GLY A 386 0.98 24.65 -5.15
C GLY A 386 2.45 24.71 -5.57
N THR A 387 3.27 23.78 -5.08
CA THR A 387 4.68 23.66 -5.47
C THR A 387 4.87 22.46 -6.40
N LEU A 388 5.38 22.72 -7.60
CA LEU A 388 5.80 21.68 -8.54
C LEU A 388 7.29 21.40 -8.34
N ALA A 389 7.59 20.37 -7.55
CA ALA A 389 8.96 19.99 -7.17
C ALA A 389 9.56 18.89 -8.07
N ASN A 390 8.82 18.39 -9.05
CA ASN A 390 9.26 17.34 -9.95
C ASN A 390 10.26 17.86 -11.00
N ALA A 391 11.29 17.08 -11.29
CA ALA A 391 12.24 17.30 -12.38
C ALA A 391 11.71 16.63 -13.65
N PHE A 392 11.25 17.42 -14.61
CA PHE A 392 10.74 16.92 -15.88
C PHE A 392 11.89 16.67 -16.86
N VAL A 393 11.76 15.60 -17.63
CA VAL A 393 12.64 15.24 -18.74
C VAL A 393 11.78 14.85 -19.93
N GLY A 394 12.02 15.46 -21.09
CA GLY A 394 11.24 15.22 -22.28
C GLY A 394 11.70 16.08 -23.44
N ASP A 395 11.39 15.67 -24.66
CA ASP A 395 11.68 16.42 -25.88
C ASP A 395 10.65 17.53 -26.15
N ASN A 396 10.87 18.28 -27.23
CA ASN A 396 10.04 19.41 -27.68
C ASN A 396 8.61 19.04 -28.12
N THR A 397 8.26 17.76 -28.15
CA THR A 397 6.88 17.33 -28.46
C THR A 397 6.00 17.28 -27.21
N ASN A 398 6.58 17.37 -26.01
CA ASN A 398 5.85 17.32 -24.75
C ASN A 398 5.40 18.70 -24.29
N THR A 399 4.33 18.77 -23.51
CA THR A 399 3.81 20.00 -22.91
C THR A 399 3.60 19.84 -21.41
N LEU A 400 4.05 20.82 -20.64
CA LEU A 400 3.66 21.06 -19.25
C LEU A 400 2.73 22.28 -19.22
N ALA A 401 1.44 22.07 -18.99
CA ALA A 401 0.44 23.13 -18.99
C ALA A 401 0.04 23.52 -17.56
N LEU A 402 0.19 24.79 -17.22
CA LEU A 402 -0.26 25.38 -15.97
C LEU A 402 -1.59 26.08 -16.23
N ASN A 403 -2.69 25.39 -15.94
CA ASN A 403 -4.03 25.80 -16.36
C ASN A 403 -4.68 26.81 -15.40
N THR A 404 -4.40 26.70 -14.09
CA THR A 404 -4.95 27.61 -13.08
C THR A 404 -4.14 27.61 -11.78
N GLY A 405 -4.35 28.66 -10.98
CA GLY A 405 -3.71 28.86 -9.69
C GLY A 405 -2.25 29.29 -9.77
N ASP A 406 -1.68 29.59 -8.60
CA ASP A 406 -0.29 29.99 -8.46
C ASP A 406 0.60 28.75 -8.27
N VAL A 407 1.46 28.48 -9.24
CA VAL A 407 2.37 27.32 -9.27
C VAL A 407 3.80 27.79 -9.04
N THR A 408 4.41 27.33 -7.95
CA THR A 408 5.84 27.56 -7.71
C THR A 408 6.66 26.44 -8.35
N LEU A 409 7.51 26.78 -9.31
CA LEU A 409 8.41 25.83 -9.96
C LEU A 409 9.69 25.69 -9.11
N LYS A 410 10.01 24.46 -8.70
CA LYS A 410 11.24 24.14 -7.95
C LYS A 410 12.07 23.01 -8.56
N GLY A 411 11.49 22.22 -9.45
CA GLY A 411 12.19 21.13 -10.12
C GLY A 411 13.36 21.61 -11.00
N ASP A 412 14.44 20.83 -11.05
CA ASP A 412 15.49 21.02 -12.06
C ASP A 412 15.00 20.45 -13.40
N ASN A 413 14.54 21.33 -14.27
CA ASN A 413 13.99 20.99 -15.57
C ASN A 413 15.00 21.20 -16.71
N SER A 414 16.30 21.24 -16.41
CA SER A 414 17.35 21.48 -17.41
C SER A 414 17.38 20.47 -18.57
N GLN A 415 16.77 19.29 -18.39
CA GLN A 415 16.59 18.25 -19.42
C GLN A 415 15.18 18.22 -20.03
N PHE A 416 14.34 19.21 -19.75
CA PHE A 416 13.02 19.36 -20.35
C PHE A 416 13.09 20.35 -21.51
N ALA A 417 12.95 19.84 -22.73
CA ALA A 417 12.88 20.63 -23.95
C ALA A 417 11.43 20.85 -24.43
N GLY A 418 10.44 20.33 -23.71
CA GLY A 418 9.02 20.49 -24.00
C GLY A 418 8.52 21.92 -23.74
N LYS A 419 7.35 22.24 -24.29
CA LYS A 419 6.69 23.54 -24.08
C LYS A 419 6.20 23.65 -22.64
N ILE A 420 6.37 24.80 -22.01
CA ILE A 420 5.62 25.18 -20.80
C ILE A 420 4.54 26.17 -21.21
N SER A 421 3.26 25.81 -21.04
CA SER A 421 2.14 26.74 -21.21
C SER A 421 1.70 27.28 -19.86
N ILE A 422 1.47 28.58 -19.78
CA ILE A 422 0.96 29.29 -18.61
C ILE A 422 -0.34 29.94 -19.05
N GLU A 423 -1.45 29.25 -18.85
CA GLU A 423 -2.77 29.68 -19.28
C GLU A 423 -3.32 30.78 -18.37
N LYS A 424 -4.32 31.52 -18.82
CA LYS A 424 -5.06 32.44 -17.95
C LYS A 424 -6.11 31.66 -17.13
N PRO A 425 -6.14 31.79 -15.78
CA PRO A 425 -5.54 32.84 -14.95
C PRO A 425 -4.29 32.40 -14.16
N ALA A 426 -3.59 31.34 -14.58
CA ALA A 426 -2.47 30.76 -13.84
C ALA A 426 -1.27 31.72 -13.68
N ALA A 427 -0.44 31.43 -12.68
CA ALA A 427 0.86 32.05 -12.51
C ALA A 427 1.95 31.00 -12.31
N ALA A 428 3.07 31.13 -13.02
CA ALA A 428 4.29 30.39 -12.79
C ALA A 428 5.26 31.27 -11.97
N ASN A 429 5.65 30.81 -10.79
CA ASN A 429 6.64 31.47 -9.94
C ASN A 429 7.96 30.70 -10.04
N VAL A 430 8.93 31.28 -10.75
CA VAL A 430 10.24 30.71 -11.02
C VAL A 430 11.18 31.02 -9.85
N THR A 431 11.87 30.00 -9.35
CA THR A 431 12.84 30.14 -8.24
C THR A 431 14.29 29.96 -8.69
N ALA A 432 14.52 29.38 -9.87
CA ALA A 432 15.80 29.25 -10.55
C ALA A 432 15.59 29.12 -12.08
N MET A 433 16.57 29.57 -12.89
CA MET A 433 16.44 29.56 -14.36
C MET A 433 16.19 28.17 -14.94
N ASN A 434 16.81 27.14 -14.37
CA ASN A 434 16.61 25.76 -14.82
C ASN A 434 15.20 25.22 -14.56
N ASN A 435 14.33 25.91 -13.82
CA ASN A 435 12.94 25.50 -13.66
C ASN A 435 12.15 25.60 -14.98
N LEU A 436 12.58 26.44 -15.92
CA LEU A 436 11.90 26.67 -17.20
C LEU A 436 12.30 25.67 -18.29
N GLY A 437 13.34 24.86 -18.04
CA GLY A 437 13.93 24.00 -19.05
C GLY A 437 14.44 24.77 -20.26
N SER A 438 14.45 24.14 -21.44
CA SER A 438 14.98 24.72 -22.67
C SER A 438 13.95 24.85 -23.80
N GLY A 439 12.71 24.42 -23.57
CA GLY A 439 11.63 24.49 -24.56
C GLY A 439 10.98 25.87 -24.66
N ALA A 440 9.96 25.99 -25.50
CA ALA A 440 9.20 27.24 -25.64
C ALA A 440 8.34 27.54 -24.39
N LEU A 441 8.11 28.82 -24.12
CA LEU A 441 7.18 29.31 -23.10
C LEU A 441 5.99 30.00 -23.77
N GLU A 442 4.79 29.56 -23.46
CA GLU A 442 3.56 30.23 -23.87
C GLU A 442 2.95 30.91 -22.64
N ILE A 443 2.87 32.23 -22.67
CA ILE A 443 2.62 33.07 -21.50
C ILE A 443 1.33 33.87 -21.74
N GLU A 444 0.18 33.28 -21.43
CA GLU A 444 -1.13 33.96 -21.42
C GLU A 444 -1.53 34.41 -20.00
N GLY A 445 -1.04 33.69 -18.99
CA GLY A 445 -1.17 34.00 -17.57
C GLY A 445 -0.05 34.91 -17.08
N LYS A 446 0.63 34.50 -16.00
CA LYS A 446 1.73 35.27 -15.40
C LYS A 446 2.99 34.43 -15.25
N LEU A 447 4.13 34.97 -15.65
CA LEU A 447 5.46 34.43 -15.38
C LEU A 447 6.19 35.37 -14.42
N ASN A 448 6.41 34.94 -13.18
CA ASN A 448 7.08 35.73 -12.15
C ASN A 448 8.44 35.12 -11.83
N PHE A 449 9.47 35.96 -11.80
CA PHE A 449 10.80 35.57 -11.33
C PHE A 449 10.97 36.00 -9.88
N ALA A 450 11.42 35.09 -9.01
CA ALA A 450 11.81 35.43 -7.65
C ALA A 450 13.06 36.32 -7.63
N ASP A 451 13.24 37.06 -6.55
CA ASP A 451 14.36 38.00 -6.36
C ASP A 451 15.72 37.31 -6.53
N GLY A 452 16.67 38.00 -7.16
CA GLY A 452 18.05 37.52 -7.30
C GLY A 452 18.28 36.43 -8.36
N ILE A 453 17.27 36.11 -9.18
CA ILE A 453 17.49 35.25 -10.35
C ILE A 453 18.22 36.05 -11.44
N HIS A 454 19.37 35.56 -11.86
CA HIS A 454 20.22 36.16 -12.89
C HIS A 454 20.65 35.10 -13.90
N GLY A 455 20.87 35.50 -15.16
CA GLY A 455 21.41 34.62 -16.20
C GLY A 455 20.76 34.78 -17.56
N ASP A 456 20.88 33.75 -18.39
CA ASP A 456 20.38 33.77 -19.76
C ASP A 456 19.01 33.08 -19.86
N LEU A 457 17.99 33.83 -20.30
CA LEU A 457 16.72 33.29 -20.73
C LEU A 457 16.83 32.87 -22.20
N ASN A 458 17.15 31.59 -22.41
CA ASN A 458 17.33 31.01 -23.74
C ASN A 458 16.03 30.49 -24.37
N ASN A 459 14.96 30.37 -23.58
CA ASN A 459 13.67 29.91 -24.06
C ASN A 459 13.08 30.92 -25.05
N GLY A 460 12.52 30.43 -26.16
CA GLY A 460 11.62 31.26 -26.95
C GLY A 460 10.30 31.46 -26.20
N PHE A 461 9.68 32.63 -26.30
CA PHE A 461 8.42 32.90 -25.60
C PHE A 461 7.43 33.73 -26.42
N SER A 462 6.14 33.46 -26.22
CA SER A 462 5.01 34.12 -26.89
C SER A 462 3.83 34.28 -25.95
N GLY A 463 2.79 34.98 -26.40
CA GLY A 463 1.54 35.18 -25.65
C GLY A 463 1.30 36.63 -25.25
N ASP A 464 0.15 36.89 -24.63
CA ASP A 464 -0.34 38.22 -24.27
C ASP A 464 -0.41 38.46 -22.74
N GLY A 465 0.16 37.54 -21.96
CA GLY A 465 0.18 37.57 -20.50
C GLY A 465 1.16 38.58 -19.90
N GLN A 466 1.58 38.32 -18.66
CA GLN A 466 2.50 39.20 -17.92
C GLN A 466 3.78 38.48 -17.52
N ILE A 467 4.93 39.10 -17.77
CA ILE A 467 6.23 38.72 -17.20
C ILE A 467 6.58 39.73 -16.11
N THR A 468 6.90 39.26 -14.90
CA THR A 468 7.31 40.11 -13.79
C THR A 468 8.72 39.77 -13.34
N LEU A 469 9.58 40.80 -13.32
CA LEU A 469 10.91 40.79 -12.73
C LEU A 469 10.91 41.69 -11.50
N THR A 470 11.61 41.30 -10.45
CA THR A 470 11.80 42.12 -9.24
C THR A 470 13.21 42.69 -9.21
N ASP A 471 14.19 41.92 -8.74
CA ASP A 471 15.61 42.28 -8.65
C ASP A 471 16.44 41.30 -9.51
N ASN A 472 15.98 41.08 -10.74
CA ASN A 472 16.56 40.09 -11.66
C ASN A 472 17.55 40.73 -12.65
N GLN A 473 18.46 39.94 -13.21
CA GLN A 473 19.35 40.41 -14.29
C GLN A 473 19.36 39.35 -15.39
N LEU A 474 18.46 39.52 -16.36
CA LEU A 474 18.22 38.51 -17.38
C LEU A 474 18.73 38.98 -18.74
N ASN A 475 19.49 38.12 -19.40
CA ASN A 475 19.84 38.27 -20.81
C ASN A 475 18.87 37.43 -21.64
N VAL A 476 18.11 38.07 -22.50
CA VAL A 476 17.05 37.47 -23.31
C VAL A 476 17.65 37.06 -24.65
N LYS A 477 17.74 35.76 -24.89
CA LYS A 477 18.41 35.19 -26.05
C LYS A 477 17.49 34.34 -26.94
N GLY A 478 16.39 33.83 -26.39
CA GLY A 478 15.40 33.07 -27.16
C GLY A 478 14.55 33.97 -28.08
N GLU A 479 13.89 33.38 -29.07
CA GLU A 479 12.97 34.08 -29.97
C GLU A 479 11.72 34.56 -29.23
N HIS A 480 11.34 35.83 -29.39
CA HIS A 480 10.27 36.40 -28.58
C HIS A 480 9.44 37.49 -29.26
N ASP A 481 9.49 37.56 -30.59
CA ASP A 481 8.69 38.51 -31.36
C ASP A 481 7.18 38.23 -31.24
N GLY A 482 6.82 37.00 -30.88
CA GLY A 482 5.44 36.56 -30.63
C GLY A 482 4.88 36.93 -29.25
N PHE A 483 5.65 37.61 -28.39
CA PHE A 483 5.15 38.09 -27.10
C PHE A 483 4.61 39.53 -27.23
N THR A 484 3.32 39.69 -26.94
CA THR A 484 2.58 40.97 -27.06
C THR A 484 2.01 41.45 -25.72
N GLY A 485 2.33 40.73 -24.64
CA GLY A 485 1.83 40.99 -23.29
C GLY A 485 2.49 42.17 -22.59
N THR A 486 2.67 42.05 -21.27
CA THR A 486 3.30 43.09 -20.43
C THR A 486 4.56 42.58 -19.75
N LEU A 487 5.66 43.31 -19.87
CA LEU A 487 6.86 43.15 -19.06
C LEU A 487 6.86 44.18 -17.92
N LYS A 488 6.79 43.71 -16.67
CA LYS A 488 6.86 44.52 -15.47
C LYS A 488 8.22 44.33 -14.79
N THR A 489 8.92 45.44 -14.52
CA THR A 489 10.26 45.42 -13.92
C THR A 489 10.31 46.14 -12.57
N GLY A 490 10.89 45.47 -11.56
CA GLY A 490 11.26 46.08 -10.29
C GLY A 490 12.47 46.98 -10.42
N HIS A 491 12.78 47.75 -9.36
CA HIS A 491 13.76 48.82 -9.43
C HIS A 491 15.17 48.35 -9.80
N GLN A 492 15.58 47.18 -9.31
CA GLN A 492 16.88 46.60 -9.62
C GLN A 492 16.82 45.53 -10.73
N ALA A 493 15.66 45.35 -11.38
CA ALA A 493 15.56 44.43 -12.50
C ALA A 493 16.24 44.99 -13.76
N ALA A 494 16.93 44.13 -14.50
CA ALA A 494 17.39 44.38 -15.85
C ALA A 494 16.91 43.29 -16.82
N TRP A 495 16.38 43.73 -17.95
CA TRP A 495 15.98 42.93 -19.09
C TRP A 495 16.84 43.31 -20.29
N ASN A 496 17.83 42.47 -20.62
CA ASN A 496 18.85 42.77 -21.61
C ASN A 496 18.65 41.94 -22.87
N ILE A 497 18.35 42.60 -23.99
CA ILE A 497 18.17 41.98 -25.30
C ILE A 497 19.42 42.21 -26.12
N GLN A 498 19.92 41.15 -26.75
CA GLN A 498 21.02 41.21 -27.71
C GLN A 498 20.63 40.44 -28.97
N THR A 499 20.67 41.10 -30.12
CA THR A 499 20.31 40.50 -31.41
C THR A 499 21.13 41.09 -32.55
N ASP A 500 21.36 40.28 -33.60
CA ASP A 500 22.05 40.71 -34.81
C ASP A 500 21.10 41.26 -35.89
N ALA A 501 19.80 41.39 -35.59
CA ALA A 501 18.76 41.88 -36.49
C ALA A 501 18.11 43.18 -35.97
N PRO A 502 17.31 43.90 -36.80
CA PRO A 502 16.35 44.88 -36.27
C PRO A 502 15.44 44.25 -35.22
N TYR A 503 14.94 45.04 -34.28
CA TYR A 503 14.18 44.53 -33.15
C TYR A 503 13.02 45.43 -32.75
N ASP A 504 11.85 44.85 -32.64
CA ASP A 504 10.65 45.53 -32.18
C ASP A 504 10.30 45.10 -30.76
N VAL A 505 10.20 46.07 -29.85
CA VAL A 505 9.60 45.85 -28.54
C VAL A 505 8.08 45.81 -28.73
N ASN A 506 7.54 44.61 -28.94
CA ASN A 506 6.12 44.35 -29.24
C ASN A 506 5.24 44.17 -27.99
N TYR A 507 5.80 44.28 -26.79
CA TYR A 507 5.11 44.13 -25.50
C TYR A 507 5.10 45.44 -24.71
N ALA A 508 4.10 45.59 -23.83
CA ALA A 508 3.96 46.72 -22.94
C ALA A 508 5.07 46.73 -21.88
N LEU A 509 5.61 47.91 -21.57
CA LEU A 509 6.59 48.09 -20.50
C LEU A 509 5.90 48.70 -19.26
N SER A 510 6.26 48.22 -18.08
CA SER A 510 5.78 48.75 -16.79
C SER A 510 6.88 48.65 -15.73
N GLY A 511 6.81 49.52 -14.72
CA GLY A 511 7.72 49.52 -13.57
C GLY A 511 8.91 50.45 -13.71
N THR A 512 9.97 50.18 -12.94
CA THR A 512 11.07 51.13 -12.65
C THR A 512 12.46 50.59 -12.99
N GLY A 513 12.54 49.38 -13.53
CA GLY A 513 13.81 48.72 -13.84
C GLY A 513 14.42 49.20 -15.14
N THR A 514 15.40 48.44 -15.63
CA THR A 514 16.14 48.75 -16.85
C THR A 514 15.80 47.76 -17.97
N ILE A 515 15.43 48.27 -19.14
CA ILE A 515 15.38 47.51 -20.38
C ILE A 515 16.56 47.97 -21.23
N SER A 516 17.40 47.03 -21.67
CA SER A 516 18.51 47.31 -22.58
C SER A 516 18.33 46.56 -23.89
N VAL A 517 18.54 47.25 -25.01
CA VAL A 517 18.53 46.63 -26.36
C VAL A 517 19.85 46.91 -27.06
N ASP A 518 20.51 45.85 -27.51
CA ASP A 518 21.70 45.89 -28.36
C ASP A 518 21.38 45.15 -29.68
N ALA A 519 21.11 45.92 -30.74
CA ALA A 519 20.72 45.40 -32.05
C ALA A 519 21.67 45.90 -33.14
N LYS A 520 21.78 45.19 -34.28
CA LYS A 520 22.54 45.69 -35.46
C LYS A 520 21.67 46.48 -36.45
N GLY A 521 20.38 46.65 -36.19
CA GLY A 521 19.43 47.34 -37.06
C GLY A 521 18.56 48.37 -36.32
N ASP A 522 17.40 48.65 -36.89
CA ASP A 522 16.43 49.57 -36.29
C ASP A 522 15.79 48.94 -35.04
N ILE A 523 15.57 49.76 -34.02
CA ILE A 523 14.91 49.39 -32.76
C ILE A 523 13.66 50.24 -32.63
N ALA A 524 12.47 49.63 -32.60
CA ALA A 524 11.21 50.34 -32.42
C ALA A 524 10.48 49.91 -31.15
N LEU A 525 9.82 50.86 -30.48
CA LEU A 525 8.85 50.58 -29.42
C LEU A 525 7.44 50.64 -30.02
N LYS A 526 6.82 49.48 -30.22
CA LYS A 526 5.56 49.38 -30.99
C LYS A 526 4.30 49.22 -30.14
N ASN A 527 4.41 48.96 -28.83
CA ASN A 527 3.25 48.62 -28.01
C ASN A 527 2.67 49.82 -27.23
N VAL A 528 1.36 50.00 -27.37
CA VAL A 528 0.49 51.03 -26.76
C VAL A 528 0.01 50.69 -25.33
N GLY A 529 0.82 49.94 -24.57
CA GLY A 529 0.49 49.46 -23.24
C GLY A 529 0.28 50.54 -22.17
N ALA A 530 0.16 50.11 -20.91
CA ALA A 530 0.00 51.05 -19.79
C ALA A 530 1.15 52.09 -19.75
N LYS A 531 0.82 53.37 -19.57
CA LYS A 531 1.77 54.49 -19.54
C LYS A 531 2.40 54.67 -18.15
N ASP A 532 2.77 53.56 -17.51
CA ASP A 532 3.26 53.52 -16.13
C ASP A 532 4.74 53.11 -16.02
N PHE A 533 5.43 52.93 -17.14
CA PHE A 533 6.87 52.75 -17.16
C PHE A 533 7.60 54.04 -16.77
N THR A 534 8.47 53.93 -15.77
CA THR A 534 9.27 55.03 -15.20
C THR A 534 10.75 54.66 -15.05
N GLY A 535 11.15 53.54 -15.64
CA GLY A 535 12.50 52.99 -15.57
C GLY A 535 13.45 53.57 -16.61
N ASN A 536 14.51 52.81 -16.90
CA ASN A 536 15.51 53.15 -17.91
C ASN A 536 15.31 52.33 -19.18
N PHE A 537 15.11 52.96 -20.33
CA PHE A 537 15.21 52.33 -21.64
C PHE A 537 16.56 52.67 -22.26
N THR A 538 17.43 51.67 -22.43
CA THR A 538 18.82 51.86 -22.86
C THR A 538 19.07 51.21 -24.22
N VAL A 539 19.52 51.99 -25.19
CA VAL A 539 19.96 51.49 -26.50
C VAL A 539 21.49 51.47 -26.53
N LYS A 540 22.06 50.28 -26.74
CA LYS A 540 23.51 50.02 -26.73
C LYS A 540 24.10 49.84 -28.13
N GLY A 541 23.27 49.47 -29.10
CA GLY A 541 23.62 49.31 -30.50
C GLY A 541 22.36 49.38 -31.37
N GLY A 542 22.50 49.82 -32.62
CA GLY A 542 21.41 49.97 -33.58
C GLY A 542 20.90 51.41 -33.72
N ASN A 543 19.77 51.59 -34.41
CA ASN A 543 19.12 52.89 -34.59
C ASN A 543 17.77 52.91 -33.86
N ALA A 544 17.64 53.70 -32.78
CA ALA A 544 16.36 53.85 -32.08
C ALA A 544 15.37 54.66 -32.93
N GLN A 545 14.20 54.10 -33.23
CA GLN A 545 13.07 54.78 -33.87
C GLN A 545 11.99 55.08 -32.83
N LEU A 546 11.76 56.36 -32.57
CA LEU A 546 10.88 56.84 -31.52
C LEU A 546 9.71 57.62 -32.11
N ASP A 547 8.62 56.92 -32.42
CA ASP A 547 7.37 57.52 -32.87
C ASP A 547 6.51 58.00 -31.67
N GLN A 548 5.29 58.48 -31.93
CA GLN A 548 4.37 58.92 -30.87
C GLN A 548 4.08 57.81 -29.84
N THR A 549 4.06 56.53 -30.25
CA THR A 549 3.86 55.40 -29.33
C THR A 549 5.05 55.27 -28.38
N ALA A 550 6.27 55.33 -28.90
CA ALA A 550 7.48 55.31 -28.10
C ALA A 550 7.53 56.49 -27.11
N PHE A 551 7.17 57.70 -27.55
CA PHE A 551 7.10 58.88 -26.67
C PHE A 551 6.06 58.71 -25.55
N ASP A 552 4.89 58.16 -25.87
CA ASP A 552 3.83 57.92 -24.90
C ASP A 552 4.26 56.94 -23.79
N VAL A 553 5.02 55.90 -24.16
CA VAL A 553 5.59 54.92 -23.21
C VAL A 553 6.72 55.53 -22.39
N LEU A 554 7.59 56.33 -23.02
CA LEU A 554 8.79 56.88 -22.40
C LEU A 554 8.58 58.23 -21.71
N ASN A 555 7.36 58.79 -21.71
CA ASN A 555 7.07 60.14 -21.20
C ASN A 555 7.53 60.36 -19.75
N ASN A 556 7.52 59.31 -18.92
CA ASN A 556 7.96 59.36 -17.52
C ASN A 556 9.20 58.49 -17.25
N ALA A 557 9.83 57.96 -18.30
CA ALA A 557 11.00 57.08 -18.23
C ALA A 557 12.28 57.82 -18.67
N SER A 558 13.43 57.22 -18.39
CA SER A 558 14.73 57.71 -18.89
C SER A 558 15.14 56.98 -20.15
N LEU A 559 15.45 57.71 -21.22
CA LEU A 559 16.05 57.17 -22.45
C LEU A 559 17.56 57.36 -22.42
N ASN A 560 18.32 56.26 -22.48
CA ASN A 560 19.78 56.27 -22.54
C ASN A 560 20.26 55.75 -23.90
N LEU A 561 21.08 56.54 -24.59
CA LEU A 561 21.67 56.17 -25.88
C LEU A 561 23.18 56.05 -25.69
N THR A 562 23.69 54.83 -25.62
CA THR A 562 25.07 54.53 -25.17
C THR A 562 25.97 53.94 -26.26
N GLY A 563 25.39 53.41 -27.35
CA GLY A 563 26.12 53.03 -28.56
C GLY A 563 25.18 52.96 -29.77
N GLY A 564 25.74 53.20 -30.97
CA GLY A 564 24.99 53.35 -32.23
C GLY A 564 24.79 54.81 -32.68
N ALA A 565 24.28 54.99 -33.90
CA ALA A 565 23.77 56.28 -34.37
C ALA A 565 22.28 56.36 -34.01
N ALA A 566 21.88 57.33 -33.18
CA ALA A 566 20.49 57.50 -32.82
C ALA A 566 19.83 58.56 -33.71
N THR A 567 18.83 58.16 -34.49
CA THR A 567 18.00 59.08 -35.28
C THR A 567 16.65 59.19 -34.60
N VAL A 568 16.42 60.30 -33.89
CA VAL A 568 15.09 60.61 -33.35
C VAL A 568 14.26 61.20 -34.48
N THR A 569 13.24 60.48 -34.93
CA THR A 569 12.26 60.97 -35.90
C THR A 569 10.94 61.16 -35.18
N VAL A 570 10.54 62.42 -34.95
CA VAL A 570 9.21 62.73 -34.40
C VAL A 570 8.24 62.75 -35.56
N ASP A 571 7.28 61.82 -35.58
CA ASP A 571 6.26 61.81 -36.64
C ASP A 571 5.40 63.09 -36.50
N GLY A 572 5.65 64.07 -37.39
CA GLY A 572 5.03 65.40 -37.36
C GLY A 572 5.90 66.57 -36.89
N GLN A 573 7.20 66.39 -36.60
CA GLN A 573 8.18 67.48 -36.40
C GLN A 573 9.54 67.20 -37.03
#